data_AF-A0A0C2MRJ3-F1
#
_entry.id   AF-A0A0C2MRJ3-F1
#
_cell.length_a   1.000
_cell.length_b   1.000
_cell.length_c   1.000
_cell.angle_alpha   90.00
_cell.angle_beta   90.00
_cell.angle_gamma   90.00
#
_symmetry.space_group_name_H-M   'P 1'
#
loop_
_entity.id
_entity.type
_entity.pdbx_description
1 polymer ?
#
loop_
_entity_poly.entity_id
_entity_poly.type
_entity_poly.pdbx_seq_one_letter_code
_entity_poly.pdbx_strand_id
1 'polypeptide(L)'
;MTAEVADVIQCANERGNRLLGLPRRKSTGASSARDSLASLYMPRGECSRAVLELYGTNIFITAEEYLMLAAWILTTVTTTGVKSELAELRALRGAVAMVKFSLLENALDSVDIGLEYFSKAMKGHDRKDYKQCLLNLFQAAELLLKAVVSRQGARIIFNPTSLRKHCKNPDHPTESELHRCQSINIERLCELLVQHHPREFSDEAFQIMKAVAQMRNNIQHFAIVAEPQYLSLQLQKLYQQVLRPAFIIIQTDEADDSWNSDLRQEIIDYERQFLDIIVHEEYTLALCPVCESFSHFILYEGESYPIRTHCICCGFGLNDLQTWDFQQCPECGTPSVIYLPQHRAGVCLWYKCEYSKMEGFVPMEPCKCGEYRMEEHCRNCDPEEE
;
A
#
# COMPACT_ATOMS: atom_id res chain seq x y z
N MET A 1 6.97 -35.20 -33.02
CA MET A 1 6.43 -34.08 -33.82
C MET A 1 5.11 -34.54 -34.40
N THR A 2 4.01 -34.02 -33.91
CA THR A 2 2.70 -34.21 -34.55
C THR A 2 2.70 -33.47 -35.89
N ALA A 3 2.00 -34.02 -36.89
CA ALA A 3 1.98 -33.53 -38.27
C ALA A 3 1.63 -32.04 -38.40
N GLU A 4 0.86 -31.50 -37.44
CA GLU A 4 0.40 -30.12 -37.43
C GLU A 4 1.53 -29.08 -37.25
N VAL A 5 2.62 -29.41 -36.56
CA VAL A 5 3.76 -28.49 -36.38
C VAL A 5 4.66 -28.45 -37.62
N ALA A 6 4.72 -29.56 -38.37
CA ALA A 6 5.45 -29.61 -39.64
C ALA A 6 4.74 -28.80 -40.74
N ASP A 7 3.40 -28.83 -40.76
CA ASP A 7 2.59 -28.09 -41.73
C ASP A 7 2.71 -26.56 -41.56
N VAL A 8 2.86 -26.05 -40.33
CA VAL A 8 3.06 -24.61 -40.07
C VAL A 8 4.40 -24.12 -40.61
N ILE A 9 5.46 -24.93 -40.46
CA ILE A 9 6.81 -24.62 -40.96
C ILE A 9 6.87 -24.72 -42.49
N GLN A 10 6.13 -25.65 -43.09
CA GLN A 10 6.07 -25.82 -44.53
C GLN A 10 5.24 -24.71 -45.22
N CYS A 11 4.15 -24.26 -44.60
CA CYS A 11 3.32 -23.17 -45.11
C CYS A 11 4.06 -21.81 -45.15
N ALA A 12 5.06 -21.62 -44.27
CA ALA A 12 5.92 -20.44 -44.27
C ALA A 12 6.95 -20.43 -45.42
N ASN A 13 7.43 -21.60 -45.85
CA ASN A 13 8.40 -21.73 -46.95
C ASN A 13 7.76 -21.65 -48.34
N GLU A 14 6.50 -22.08 -48.49
CA GLU A 14 5.83 -22.14 -49.79
C GLU A 14 5.28 -20.77 -50.26
N ARG A 15 5.20 -19.76 -49.38
CA ARG A 15 4.66 -18.42 -49.71
C ARG A 15 5.64 -17.45 -50.38
N GLY A 16 6.84 -17.87 -50.77
CA GLY A 16 7.62 -17.23 -51.84
C GLY A 16 7.79 -15.70 -51.80
N ASN A 17 7.75 -15.07 -50.62
CA ASN A 17 7.87 -13.62 -50.53
C ASN A 17 9.35 -13.22 -50.51
N ARG A 18 9.86 -12.91 -51.71
CA ARG A 18 11.05 -12.09 -51.90
C ARG A 18 10.86 -10.76 -51.15
N LEU A 19 11.61 -10.55 -50.07
CA LEU A 19 11.71 -9.25 -49.43
C LEU A 19 12.68 -8.36 -50.23
N LEU A 20 12.10 -7.39 -50.93
CA LEU A 20 12.78 -6.21 -51.45
C LEU A 20 13.14 -5.26 -50.29
N GLY A 21 14.37 -4.74 -50.30
CA GLY A 21 14.75 -3.53 -49.53
C GLY A 21 15.47 -3.77 -48.20
N LEU A 22 16.70 -4.27 -48.23
CA LEU A 22 17.62 -4.23 -47.08
C LEU A 22 18.32 -2.85 -46.99
N PRO A 23 18.36 -2.17 -45.83
CA PRO A 23 19.51 -1.38 -45.48
C PRO A 23 20.63 -2.34 -45.03
N ARG A 24 21.78 -2.27 -45.70
CA ARG A 24 23.01 -2.95 -45.29
C ARG A 24 23.39 -2.56 -43.85
N ARG A 25 23.64 -3.56 -43.01
CA ARG A 25 24.27 -3.45 -41.68
C ARG A 25 25.54 -2.59 -41.75
N LYS A 26 25.72 -1.69 -40.77
CA LYS A 26 27.05 -1.39 -40.22
C LYS A 26 27.26 -2.29 -39.01
N SER A 27 28.35 -3.03 -39.03
CA SER A 27 28.80 -3.90 -37.96
C SER A 27 29.35 -3.08 -36.79
N THR A 28 28.67 -3.10 -35.66
CA THR A 28 29.28 -2.83 -34.36
C THR A 28 28.76 -3.87 -33.39
N GLY A 29 29.68 -4.68 -32.87
CA GLY A 29 29.38 -5.84 -32.05
C GLY A 29 28.74 -5.48 -30.72
N ALA A 30 27.47 -5.85 -30.57
CA ALA A 30 26.79 -6.30 -29.35
C ALA A 30 25.37 -6.67 -29.77
N SER A 31 25.04 -7.96 -29.82
CA SER A 31 23.67 -8.41 -30.08
C SER A 31 22.82 -8.07 -28.86
N SER A 32 21.86 -7.16 -29.02
CA SER A 32 20.86 -6.90 -27.97
C SER A 32 19.66 -7.81 -28.21
N ALA A 33 18.90 -8.14 -27.15
CA ALA A 33 17.66 -8.92 -27.27
C ALA A 33 16.60 -8.30 -28.22
N ARG A 34 16.80 -7.05 -28.68
CA ARG A 34 15.98 -6.39 -29.71
C ARG A 34 16.28 -6.85 -31.14
N ASP A 35 17.34 -7.64 -31.36
CA ASP A 35 17.71 -8.16 -32.69
C ASP A 35 17.18 -9.57 -32.96
N SER A 36 16.37 -10.12 -32.05
CA SER A 36 15.84 -11.49 -32.13
C SER A 36 14.67 -11.57 -33.11
N LEU A 37 14.81 -12.40 -34.15
CA LEU A 37 13.75 -12.69 -35.13
C LEU A 37 12.59 -13.55 -34.56
N ALA A 38 12.74 -14.01 -33.31
CA ALA A 38 11.79 -14.82 -32.58
C ALA A 38 11.80 -14.44 -31.09
N SER A 39 10.63 -14.32 -30.46
CA SER A 39 10.48 -14.17 -29.01
C SER A 39 9.38 -15.10 -28.50
N LEU A 40 9.54 -15.67 -27.30
CA LEU A 40 8.55 -16.56 -26.68
C LEU A 40 8.32 -16.12 -25.24
N TYR A 41 7.10 -15.71 -24.88
CA TYR A 41 6.79 -15.15 -23.56
C TYR A 41 5.33 -15.42 -23.13
N MET A 42 5.07 -15.34 -21.83
CA MET A 42 3.70 -15.35 -21.28
C MET A 42 3.28 -13.94 -20.86
N PRO A 43 2.15 -13.40 -21.37
CA PRO A 43 1.64 -12.10 -20.93
C PRO A 43 1.30 -12.09 -19.44
N ARG A 44 1.61 -10.99 -18.74
CA ARG A 44 1.24 -10.83 -17.33
C ARG A 44 -0.30 -10.84 -17.19
N GLY A 45 -0.82 -11.70 -16.32
CA GLY A 45 -2.25 -11.85 -16.05
C GLY A 45 -2.95 -12.99 -16.80
N GLU A 46 -2.30 -13.63 -17.78
CA GLU A 46 -2.87 -14.76 -18.52
C GLU A 46 -2.05 -16.04 -18.28
N CYS A 47 -2.41 -16.82 -17.24
CA CYS A 47 -1.70 -18.07 -16.92
C CYS A 47 -1.98 -19.23 -17.90
N SER A 48 -2.91 -19.07 -18.83
CA SER A 48 -3.36 -20.12 -19.75
C SER A 48 -2.83 -19.99 -21.18
N ARG A 49 -2.19 -18.86 -21.52
CA ARG A 49 -1.76 -18.55 -22.90
C ARG A 49 -0.35 -17.97 -22.93
N ALA A 50 0.42 -18.37 -23.94
CA ALA A 50 1.73 -17.81 -24.25
C ALA A 50 1.72 -17.25 -25.68
N VAL A 51 2.67 -16.36 -25.96
CA VAL A 51 2.86 -15.73 -27.27
C VAL A 51 4.22 -16.14 -27.81
N LEU A 52 4.22 -16.73 -29.00
CA LEU A 52 5.39 -16.90 -29.84
C LEU A 52 5.35 -15.82 -30.93
N GLU A 53 6.23 -14.84 -30.82
CA GLU A 53 6.44 -13.83 -31.85
C GLU A 53 7.49 -14.35 -32.83
N LEU A 54 7.14 -14.43 -34.12
CA LEU A 54 8.06 -14.78 -35.19
C LEU A 54 7.98 -13.72 -36.27
N TYR A 55 9.10 -13.03 -36.54
CA TYR A 55 9.18 -11.99 -37.56
C TYR A 55 8.07 -10.92 -37.44
N GLY A 56 7.75 -10.51 -36.21
CA GLY A 56 6.70 -9.53 -35.91
C GLY A 56 5.26 -10.06 -35.99
N THR A 57 5.07 -11.38 -36.12
CA THR A 57 3.76 -12.04 -36.07
C THR A 57 3.57 -12.75 -34.74
N ASN A 58 2.50 -12.42 -34.02
CA ASN A 58 2.15 -13.06 -32.75
C ASN A 58 1.33 -14.32 -32.97
N ILE A 59 1.83 -15.46 -32.50
CA ILE A 59 1.13 -16.75 -32.48
C ILE A 59 0.79 -17.07 -31.02
N PHE A 60 -0.50 -17.19 -30.72
CA PHE A 60 -0.96 -17.56 -29.39
C PHE A 60 -0.97 -19.08 -29.25
N ILE A 61 -0.32 -19.58 -28.23
CA ILE A 61 -0.26 -21.01 -27.90
C ILE A 61 -0.73 -21.23 -26.47
N THR A 62 -1.24 -22.42 -26.17
CA THR A 62 -1.62 -22.81 -24.82
C THR A 62 -0.38 -23.01 -23.93
N ALA A 63 -0.57 -22.99 -22.61
CA ALA A 63 0.50 -23.28 -21.65
C ALA A 63 1.14 -24.66 -21.85
N GLU A 64 0.36 -25.67 -22.29
CA GLU A 64 0.86 -27.01 -22.58
C GLU A 64 1.73 -27.02 -23.85
N GLU A 65 1.30 -26.36 -24.93
CA GLU A 65 2.07 -26.20 -26.16
C GLU A 65 3.35 -25.40 -25.93
N TYR A 66 3.31 -24.38 -25.07
CA TYR A 66 4.50 -23.64 -24.63
C TYR A 66 5.52 -24.56 -23.96
N LEU A 67 5.08 -25.40 -23.02
CA LEU A 67 5.96 -26.33 -22.31
C LEU A 67 6.56 -27.37 -23.26
N MET A 68 5.77 -27.88 -24.22
CA MET A 68 6.26 -28.81 -25.24
C MET A 68 7.27 -28.15 -26.18
N LEU A 69 7.00 -26.94 -26.66
CA LEU A 69 7.89 -26.18 -27.54
C LEU A 69 9.21 -25.85 -26.84
N ALA A 70 9.14 -25.39 -25.58
CA ALA A 70 10.32 -25.12 -24.76
C ALA A 70 11.17 -26.39 -24.52
N ALA A 71 10.53 -27.54 -24.27
CA ALA A 71 11.22 -28.82 -24.10
C ALA A 71 11.88 -29.29 -25.41
N TRP A 72 11.21 -29.12 -26.55
CA TRP A 72 11.73 -29.48 -27.87
C TRP A 72 12.93 -28.61 -28.29
N ILE A 73 12.84 -27.28 -28.09
CA ILE A 73 13.95 -26.35 -28.33
C ILE A 73 15.16 -26.76 -27.48
N LEU A 74 14.96 -27.03 -26.18
CA LEU A 74 16.04 -27.48 -25.30
C LEU A 74 16.72 -28.74 -25.82
N THR A 75 15.92 -29.74 -26.23
CA THR A 75 16.43 -31.03 -26.70
C THR A 75 17.25 -30.83 -27.98
N THR A 76 16.77 -29.98 -28.90
CA THR A 76 17.40 -29.68 -30.19
C THR A 76 18.69 -28.85 -30.02
N VAL A 77 18.73 -27.93 -29.06
CA VAL A 77 19.93 -27.14 -28.73
C VAL A 77 20.97 -28.01 -28.02
N THR A 78 20.55 -28.99 -27.21
CA THR A 78 21.48 -29.94 -26.56
C THR A 78 22.14 -30.93 -27.51
N THR A 79 21.52 -31.25 -28.65
CA THR A 79 22.10 -32.17 -29.65
C THR A 79 23.02 -31.48 -30.64
N THR A 80 22.90 -30.16 -30.82
CA THR A 80 23.67 -29.38 -31.81
C THR A 80 24.96 -28.74 -31.26
N GLY A 81 25.26 -28.94 -29.97
CA GLY A 81 26.58 -28.60 -29.40
C GLY A 81 26.83 -27.11 -29.15
N VAL A 82 25.79 -26.27 -29.15
CA VAL A 82 25.93 -24.82 -28.93
C VAL A 82 26.03 -24.52 -27.42
N LYS A 83 27.25 -24.61 -26.88
CA LYS A 83 27.53 -24.52 -25.43
C LYS A 83 27.31 -23.13 -24.82
N SER A 84 27.47 -22.04 -25.57
CA SER A 84 27.36 -20.67 -25.05
C SER A 84 25.91 -20.24 -24.83
N GLU A 85 25.02 -20.56 -25.76
CA GLU A 85 23.58 -20.21 -25.70
C GLU A 85 22.84 -21.07 -24.66
N LEU A 86 23.33 -22.29 -24.39
CA LEU A 86 22.84 -23.17 -23.33
C LEU A 86 23.11 -22.64 -21.91
N ALA A 87 24.15 -21.82 -21.73
CA ALA A 87 24.44 -21.18 -20.44
C ALA A 87 23.48 -20.02 -20.18
N GLU A 88 23.15 -19.22 -21.20
CA GLU A 88 22.14 -18.15 -21.10
C GLU A 88 20.73 -18.70 -20.93
N LEU A 89 20.36 -19.77 -21.63
CA LEU A 89 19.05 -20.43 -21.44
C LEU A 89 18.93 -21.14 -20.09
N ARG A 90 20.03 -21.70 -19.55
CA ARG A 90 20.05 -22.25 -18.17
C ARG A 90 20.05 -21.15 -17.12
N ALA A 91 20.63 -19.97 -17.38
CA ALA A 91 20.50 -18.81 -16.52
C ALA A 91 19.06 -18.27 -16.51
N LEU A 92 18.40 -18.24 -17.67
CA LEU A 92 16.98 -17.89 -17.81
C LEU A 92 16.04 -18.93 -17.15
N ARG A 93 16.39 -20.22 -17.15
CA ARG A 93 15.61 -21.29 -16.48
C ARG A 93 15.96 -21.47 -15.00
N GLY A 94 17.13 -21.03 -14.58
CA GLY A 94 17.60 -21.06 -13.19
C GLY A 94 17.12 -19.86 -12.36
N ALA A 95 16.76 -18.77 -13.02
CA ALA A 95 15.91 -17.73 -12.44
C ALA A 95 14.44 -18.18 -12.48
N VAL A 96 14.13 -19.27 -11.76
CA VAL A 96 12.78 -19.36 -11.19
C VAL A 96 12.67 -18.11 -10.34
N ALA A 97 11.86 -17.14 -10.77
CA ALA A 97 11.62 -15.92 -10.00
C ALA A 97 11.17 -16.39 -8.61
N MET A 98 12.07 -16.33 -7.63
CA MET A 98 11.74 -16.71 -6.28
C MET A 98 10.70 -15.69 -5.82
N VAL A 99 9.48 -16.16 -5.60
CA VAL A 99 8.44 -15.31 -5.05
C VAL A 99 8.82 -15.06 -3.60
N LYS A 100 9.17 -13.81 -3.28
CA LYS A 100 9.51 -13.37 -1.94
C LYS A 100 8.41 -12.41 -1.50
N PHE A 101 7.77 -12.75 -0.40
CA PHE A 101 6.82 -11.86 0.27
C PHE A 101 7.50 -11.22 1.46
N SER A 102 7.39 -9.90 1.58
CA SER A 102 7.92 -9.17 2.74
C SER A 102 6.93 -9.17 3.91
N LEU A 103 7.42 -8.89 5.13
CA LEU A 103 6.55 -8.72 6.29
C LEU A 103 5.52 -7.61 6.09
N LEU A 104 5.94 -6.51 5.45
CA LEU A 104 5.08 -5.36 5.18
C LEU A 104 4.02 -5.69 4.13
N GLU A 105 4.42 -6.28 3.00
CA GLU A 105 3.50 -6.74 1.94
C GLU A 105 2.41 -7.66 2.49
N ASN A 106 2.79 -8.69 3.28
CA ASN A 106 1.80 -9.56 3.93
C ASN A 106 0.85 -8.81 4.88
N ALA A 107 1.31 -7.71 5.49
CA ALA A 107 0.47 -6.89 6.35
C ALA A 107 -0.54 -6.09 5.52
N LEU A 108 -0.09 -5.46 4.43
CA LEU A 108 -0.91 -4.65 3.51
C LEU A 108 -1.97 -5.51 2.80
N ASP A 109 -1.58 -6.68 2.28
CA ASP A 109 -2.53 -7.68 1.74
C ASP A 109 -3.64 -8.03 2.75
N SER A 110 -3.27 -8.14 4.02
CA SER A 110 -4.24 -8.44 5.10
C SER A 110 -5.14 -7.24 5.41
N VAL A 111 -4.68 -6.00 5.20
CA VAL A 111 -5.51 -4.78 5.32
C VAL A 111 -6.56 -4.78 4.22
N ASP A 112 -6.14 -4.94 2.96
CA ASP A 112 -7.03 -4.92 1.79
C ASP A 112 -8.14 -5.96 1.92
N ILE A 113 -7.77 -7.22 2.15
CA ILE A 113 -8.72 -8.32 2.35
C ILE A 113 -9.60 -8.06 3.59
N GLY A 114 -9.03 -7.53 4.67
CA GLY A 114 -9.75 -7.20 5.89
C GLY A 114 -10.84 -6.16 5.67
N LEU A 115 -10.53 -5.09 4.95
CA LEU A 115 -11.49 -4.02 4.61
C LEU A 115 -12.54 -4.49 3.60
N GLU A 116 -12.17 -5.33 2.64
CA GLU A 116 -13.14 -5.96 1.72
C GLU A 116 -14.20 -6.75 2.50
N TYR A 117 -13.77 -7.59 3.44
CA TYR A 117 -14.69 -8.33 4.30
C TYR A 117 -15.44 -7.43 5.28
N PHE A 118 -14.85 -6.32 5.72
CA PHE A 118 -15.54 -5.37 6.58
C PHE A 118 -16.71 -4.71 5.85
N SER A 119 -16.50 -4.29 4.60
CA SER A 119 -17.56 -3.75 3.73
C SER A 119 -18.69 -4.77 3.52
N LYS A 120 -18.35 -6.03 3.23
CA LYS A 120 -19.33 -7.12 3.07
C LYS A 120 -20.12 -7.38 4.36
N ALA A 121 -19.44 -7.43 5.49
CA ALA A 121 -20.05 -7.66 6.80
C ALA A 121 -21.04 -6.54 7.17
N MET A 122 -20.68 -5.28 6.90
CA MET A 122 -21.56 -4.13 7.16
C MET A 122 -22.80 -4.09 6.26
N LYS A 123 -22.71 -4.60 5.03
CA LYS A 123 -23.85 -4.65 4.09
C LYS A 123 -24.76 -5.85 4.27
N GLY A 124 -24.17 -7.04 4.50
CA GLY A 124 -24.88 -8.32 4.48
C GLY A 124 -25.15 -8.95 5.85
N HIS A 125 -24.49 -8.46 6.90
CA HIS A 125 -24.53 -9.02 8.26
C HIS A 125 -24.21 -10.54 8.33
N ASP A 126 -23.41 -11.07 7.39
CA ASP A 126 -23.02 -12.47 7.40
C ASP A 126 -21.94 -12.72 8.47
N ARG A 127 -22.17 -13.75 9.28
CA ARG A 127 -21.22 -14.27 10.29
C ARG A 127 -19.88 -14.64 9.67
N LYS A 128 -19.85 -15.16 8.44
CA LYS A 128 -18.62 -15.53 7.75
C LYS A 128 -17.76 -14.30 7.46
N ASP A 129 -18.39 -13.21 7.04
CA ASP A 129 -17.68 -11.98 6.69
C ASP A 129 -17.13 -11.28 7.93
N TYR A 130 -17.90 -11.21 9.03
CA TYR A 130 -17.37 -10.73 10.32
C TYR A 130 -16.18 -11.55 10.81
N LYS A 131 -16.24 -12.87 10.67
CA LYS A 131 -15.13 -13.76 11.02
C LYS A 131 -13.88 -13.44 10.18
N GLN A 132 -14.02 -13.32 8.86
CA GLN A 132 -12.88 -13.06 7.99
C GLN A 132 -12.32 -11.66 8.20
N CYS A 133 -13.17 -10.65 8.36
CA CYS A 133 -12.75 -9.30 8.69
C CYS A 133 -11.88 -9.26 9.95
N LEU A 134 -12.34 -9.88 11.04
CA LEU A 134 -11.60 -9.90 12.30
C LEU A 134 -10.24 -10.60 12.16
N LEU A 135 -10.21 -11.77 11.51
CA LEU A 135 -8.97 -12.52 11.31
C LEU A 135 -7.94 -11.74 10.49
N ASN A 136 -8.37 -11.13 9.37
CA ASN A 136 -7.48 -10.41 8.46
C ASN A 136 -7.02 -9.07 9.05
N LEU A 137 -7.92 -8.25 9.62
CA LEU A 137 -7.51 -6.97 10.23
C LEU A 137 -6.65 -7.17 11.48
N PHE A 138 -6.87 -8.23 12.26
CA PHE A 138 -5.97 -8.57 13.37
C PHE A 138 -4.59 -8.98 12.85
N GLN A 139 -4.52 -9.83 11.82
CA GLN A 139 -3.27 -10.24 11.21
C GLN A 139 -2.52 -9.03 10.63
N ALA A 140 -3.22 -8.14 9.93
CA ALA A 140 -2.69 -6.88 9.44
C ALA A 140 -2.05 -6.07 10.57
N ALA A 141 -2.77 -5.88 11.68
CA ALA A 141 -2.25 -5.13 12.83
C ALA A 141 -1.02 -5.80 13.44
N GLU A 142 -1.04 -7.11 13.64
CA GLU A 142 0.11 -7.85 14.18
C GLU A 142 1.35 -7.72 13.29
N LEU A 143 1.20 -7.91 11.97
CA LEU A 143 2.30 -7.88 11.02
C LEU A 143 2.82 -6.45 10.79
N LEU A 144 1.93 -5.47 10.69
CA LEU A 144 2.29 -4.06 10.50
C LEU A 144 3.04 -3.51 11.72
N LEU A 145 2.59 -3.82 12.93
CA LEU A 145 3.30 -3.43 14.15
C LEU A 145 4.65 -4.14 14.29
N LYS A 146 4.76 -5.40 13.86
CA LYS A 146 6.07 -6.07 13.75
C LYS A 146 6.95 -5.37 12.73
N ALA A 147 6.42 -4.94 11.58
CA ALA A 147 7.18 -4.19 10.58
C ALA A 147 7.71 -2.86 11.17
N VAL A 148 6.84 -2.10 11.85
CA VAL A 148 7.20 -0.87 12.58
C VAL A 148 8.34 -1.13 13.56
N VAL A 149 8.15 -2.08 14.48
CA VAL A 149 9.16 -2.37 15.51
C VAL A 149 10.45 -2.84 14.86
N SER A 150 10.39 -3.73 13.86
CA SER A 150 11.57 -4.35 13.20
C SER A 150 12.56 -3.37 12.58
N ARG A 151 12.18 -2.10 12.40
CA ARG A 151 13.08 -1.01 12.00
C ARG A 151 14.20 -0.75 12.99
N GLN A 152 13.98 -1.05 14.28
CA GLN A 152 15.02 -1.00 15.32
C GLN A 152 15.96 -2.22 15.26
N GLY A 153 15.70 -3.16 14.35
CA GLY A 153 16.51 -4.34 14.07
C GLY A 153 15.66 -5.61 13.98
N ALA A 154 15.82 -6.39 12.92
CA ALA A 154 15.00 -7.56 12.62
C ALA A 154 14.90 -8.61 13.75
N ARG A 155 15.91 -8.72 14.63
CA ARG A 155 15.93 -9.70 15.73
C ARG A 155 14.89 -9.45 16.82
N ILE A 156 14.46 -8.21 17.01
CA ILE A 156 13.66 -7.83 18.20
C ILE A 156 12.23 -8.37 18.16
N ILE A 157 11.73 -8.71 16.97
CA ILE A 157 10.40 -9.32 16.80
C ILE A 157 10.41 -10.85 17.02
N PHE A 158 11.55 -11.41 17.43
CA PHE A 158 11.71 -12.83 17.76
C PHE A 158 11.97 -13.05 19.24
N ASN A 159 11.47 -14.18 19.76
CA ASN A 159 11.67 -14.54 21.16
C ASN A 159 13.17 -14.76 21.45
N PRO A 160 13.76 -14.11 22.48
CA PRO A 160 15.18 -14.26 22.81
C PRO A 160 15.64 -15.70 23.04
N THR A 161 14.80 -16.54 23.66
CA THR A 161 15.09 -17.96 23.88
C THR A 161 15.12 -18.72 22.56
N SER A 162 14.25 -18.35 21.62
CA SER A 162 14.21 -18.96 20.29
C SER A 162 15.45 -18.57 19.46
N LEU A 163 15.86 -17.30 19.51
CA LEU A 163 17.09 -16.82 18.86
C LEU A 163 18.32 -17.59 19.37
N ARG A 164 18.47 -17.73 20.70
CA ARG A 164 19.60 -18.49 21.30
C ARG A 164 19.60 -19.97 20.90
N LYS A 165 18.45 -20.54 20.59
CA LYS A 165 18.30 -21.94 20.20
C LYS A 165 18.62 -22.17 18.71
N HIS A 166 18.27 -21.21 17.85
CA HIS A 166 18.24 -21.43 16.39
C HIS A 166 19.26 -20.61 15.59
N CYS A 167 19.90 -19.60 16.20
CA CYS A 167 20.89 -18.74 15.56
C CYS A 167 22.29 -19.01 16.11
N LYS A 168 23.30 -19.09 15.23
CA LYS A 168 24.70 -19.21 15.63
C LYS A 168 25.19 -17.97 16.36
N ASN A 169 24.80 -16.79 15.89
CA ASN A 169 25.03 -15.51 16.53
C ASN A 169 23.68 -14.80 16.75
N PRO A 170 23.10 -14.85 17.97
CA PRO A 170 21.80 -14.23 18.26
C PRO A 170 21.76 -12.70 18.08
N ASP A 171 22.90 -12.03 18.14
CA ASP A 171 22.97 -10.57 17.94
C ASP A 171 22.97 -10.18 16.45
N HIS A 172 23.41 -11.10 15.59
CA HIS A 172 23.46 -10.93 14.13
C HIS A 172 22.95 -12.19 13.40
N PRO A 173 21.65 -12.52 13.54
CA PRO A 173 21.08 -13.70 12.92
C PRO A 173 20.96 -13.54 11.40
N THR A 174 21.13 -14.64 10.67
CA THR A 174 20.85 -14.67 9.23
C THR A 174 19.35 -14.87 8.95
N GLU A 175 18.86 -14.44 7.78
CA GLU A 175 17.45 -14.58 7.38
C GLU A 175 16.97 -16.04 7.47
N SER A 176 17.80 -17.00 7.03
CA SER A 176 17.47 -18.44 7.10
C SER A 176 17.39 -18.99 8.53
N GLU A 177 18.12 -18.40 9.48
CA GLU A 177 18.02 -18.76 10.90
C GLU A 177 16.74 -18.19 11.52
N LEU A 178 16.38 -16.96 11.15
CA LEU A 178 15.16 -16.29 11.63
C LEU A 178 13.89 -17.06 11.24
N HIS A 179 13.87 -17.72 10.08
CA HIS A 179 12.73 -18.57 9.66
C HIS A 179 12.42 -19.73 10.63
N ARG A 180 13.37 -20.11 11.48
CA ARG A 180 13.20 -21.16 12.50
C ARG A 180 12.87 -20.60 13.88
N CYS A 181 12.90 -19.28 14.01
CA CYS A 181 12.67 -18.60 15.28
C CYS A 181 11.17 -18.33 15.47
N GLN A 182 10.72 -18.50 16.71
CA GLN A 182 9.39 -18.12 17.14
C GLN A 182 9.31 -16.59 17.27
N SER A 183 8.34 -15.96 16.60
CA SER A 183 8.07 -14.53 16.78
C SER A 183 7.53 -14.23 18.18
N ILE A 184 7.68 -12.99 18.63
CA ILE A 184 7.06 -12.50 19.88
C ILE A 184 5.51 -12.55 19.81
N ASN A 185 4.88 -12.59 20.98
CA ASN A 185 3.43 -12.48 21.14
C ASN A 185 2.98 -11.01 21.21
N ILE A 186 1.66 -10.79 21.27
CA ILE A 186 1.06 -9.43 21.31
C ILE A 186 1.49 -8.64 22.56
N GLU A 187 1.55 -9.27 23.73
CA GLU A 187 1.97 -8.59 24.96
C GLU A 187 3.38 -8.02 24.81
N ARG A 188 4.33 -8.83 24.36
CA ARG A 188 5.71 -8.39 24.15
C ARG A 188 5.82 -7.38 23.01
N LEU A 189 4.98 -7.49 21.97
CA LEU A 189 4.93 -6.50 20.90
C LEU A 189 4.47 -5.13 21.42
N CYS A 190 3.42 -5.08 22.26
CA CYS A 190 2.98 -3.85 22.90
C CYS A 190 4.06 -3.24 23.80
N GLU A 191 4.80 -4.05 24.56
CA GLU A 191 5.94 -3.57 25.36
C GLU A 191 7.01 -2.90 24.51
N LEU A 192 7.34 -3.48 23.34
CA LEU A 192 8.30 -2.89 22.42
C LEU A 192 7.79 -1.59 21.79
N LEU A 193 6.48 -1.51 21.49
CA LEU A 193 5.88 -0.27 20.99
C LEU A 193 5.94 0.85 22.04
N VAL A 194 5.62 0.56 23.30
CA VAL A 194 5.80 1.54 24.40
C VAL A 194 7.25 1.99 24.52
N GLN A 195 8.21 1.07 24.32
CA GLN A 195 9.63 1.38 24.42
C GLN A 195 10.13 2.26 23.25
N HIS A 196 9.70 1.97 22.03
CA HIS A 196 10.27 2.58 20.81
C HIS A 196 9.40 3.68 20.19
N HIS A 197 8.10 3.69 20.47
CA HIS A 197 7.09 4.61 19.96
C HIS A 197 6.11 5.05 21.08
N PRO A 198 6.61 5.71 22.14
CA PRO A 198 5.81 6.03 23.35
C PRO A 198 4.74 7.10 23.14
N ARG A 199 4.76 7.85 22.03
CA ARG A 199 3.85 8.98 21.79
C ARG A 199 2.81 8.68 20.70
N GLU A 200 3.06 7.66 19.90
CA GLU A 200 2.31 7.35 18.70
C GLU A 200 1.12 6.42 18.99
N PHE A 201 1.17 5.66 20.08
CA PHE A 201 0.11 4.75 20.50
C PHE A 201 -0.40 5.11 21.90
N SER A 202 -1.73 5.21 22.04
CA SER A 202 -2.38 5.47 23.32
C SER A 202 -2.57 4.19 24.15
N ASP A 203 -2.86 4.34 25.45
CA ASP A 203 -3.25 3.21 26.29
C ASP A 203 -4.47 2.46 25.74
N GLU A 204 -5.43 3.18 25.15
CA GLU A 204 -6.61 2.60 24.51
C GLU A 204 -6.23 1.71 23.33
N ALA A 205 -5.26 2.13 22.50
CA ALA A 205 -4.76 1.33 21.38
C ALA A 205 -4.24 -0.04 21.86
N PHE A 206 -3.49 -0.07 22.97
CA PHE A 206 -3.00 -1.31 23.57
C PHE A 206 -4.13 -2.18 24.15
N GLN A 207 -5.17 -1.58 24.72
CA GLN A 207 -6.34 -2.32 25.19
C GLN A 207 -7.11 -2.95 24.02
N ILE A 208 -7.27 -2.22 22.93
CA ILE A 208 -7.92 -2.71 21.70
C ILE A 208 -7.12 -3.86 21.10
N MET A 209 -5.79 -3.75 21.02
CA MET A 209 -4.94 -4.85 20.54
C MET A 209 -5.13 -6.13 21.36
N LYS A 210 -5.17 -6.03 22.69
CA LYS A 210 -5.40 -7.18 23.58
C LYS A 210 -6.82 -7.75 23.42
N ALA A 211 -7.83 -6.88 23.33
CA ALA A 211 -9.21 -7.29 23.15
C ALA A 211 -9.42 -8.05 21.84
N VAL A 212 -8.95 -7.51 20.72
CA VAL A 212 -9.07 -8.17 19.41
C VAL A 212 -8.23 -9.45 19.34
N ALA A 213 -7.03 -9.48 19.94
CA ALA A 213 -6.24 -10.70 20.07
C ALA A 213 -7.02 -11.82 20.79
N GLN A 214 -7.72 -11.49 21.87
CA GLN A 214 -8.57 -12.44 22.59
C GLN A 214 -9.75 -12.89 21.72
N MET A 215 -10.39 -12.00 20.98
CA MET A 215 -11.48 -12.36 20.06
C MET A 215 -11.00 -13.29 18.94
N ARG A 216 -9.84 -13.00 18.35
CA ARG A 216 -9.19 -13.85 17.34
C ARG A 216 -8.87 -15.23 17.89
N ASN A 217 -8.30 -15.31 19.10
CA ASN A 217 -8.04 -16.58 19.78
C ASN A 217 -9.34 -17.35 20.04
N ASN A 218 -10.40 -16.66 20.47
CA ASN A 218 -11.72 -17.27 20.67
C ASN A 218 -12.30 -17.80 19.37
N ILE A 219 -12.16 -17.11 18.23
CA ILE A 219 -12.61 -17.60 16.92
C ILE A 219 -11.84 -18.84 16.46
N GLN A 220 -10.54 -18.91 16.73
CA GLN A 220 -9.67 -19.99 16.26
C GLN A 220 -9.74 -21.25 17.13
N HIS A 221 -9.93 -21.09 18.43
CA HIS A 221 -9.83 -22.18 19.40
C HIS A 221 -11.12 -22.49 20.15
N PHE A 222 -12.11 -21.59 20.11
CA PHE A 222 -13.34 -21.68 20.90
C PHE A 222 -14.57 -21.24 20.08
N ALA A 223 -15.71 -21.10 20.76
CA ALA A 223 -16.89 -20.44 20.23
C ALA A 223 -16.95 -19.00 20.75
N ILE A 224 -17.30 -18.06 19.87
CA ILE A 224 -17.56 -16.66 20.23
C ILE A 224 -19.02 -16.33 19.92
N VAL A 225 -19.66 -15.60 20.83
CA VAL A 225 -20.95 -14.96 20.60
C VAL A 225 -20.74 -13.48 20.88
N ALA A 226 -20.95 -12.65 19.87
CA ALA A 226 -20.79 -11.20 19.96
C ALA A 226 -21.85 -10.52 19.10
N GLU A 227 -22.30 -9.36 19.55
CA GLU A 227 -23.20 -8.50 18.77
C GLU A 227 -22.44 -7.90 17.58
N PRO A 228 -23.06 -7.84 16.38
CA PRO A 228 -22.43 -7.23 15.21
C PRO A 228 -21.94 -5.81 15.44
N GLN A 229 -22.73 -4.98 16.15
CA GLN A 229 -22.36 -3.59 16.44
C GLN A 229 -21.09 -3.52 17.30
N TYR A 230 -20.98 -4.41 18.29
CA TYR A 230 -19.79 -4.48 19.14
C TYR A 230 -18.57 -4.89 18.32
N LEU A 231 -18.67 -5.91 17.47
CA LEU A 231 -17.56 -6.32 16.59
C LEU A 231 -17.14 -5.18 15.66
N SER A 232 -18.09 -4.53 14.99
CA SER A 232 -17.81 -3.38 14.11
C SER A 232 -17.08 -2.28 14.87
N LEU A 233 -17.52 -1.91 16.07
CA LEU A 233 -16.88 -0.87 16.86
C LEU A 233 -15.42 -1.24 17.23
N GLN A 234 -15.17 -2.49 17.60
CA GLN A 234 -13.82 -2.94 17.95
C GLN A 234 -12.88 -2.93 16.74
N LEU A 235 -13.38 -3.30 15.55
CA LEU A 235 -12.62 -3.29 14.31
C LEU A 235 -12.34 -1.86 13.82
N GLN A 236 -13.30 -0.94 13.98
CA GLN A 236 -13.10 0.49 13.71
C GLN A 236 -12.01 1.06 14.62
N LYS A 237 -12.07 0.77 15.92
CA LYS A 237 -11.05 1.20 16.87
C LYS A 237 -9.68 0.60 16.56
N LEU A 238 -9.61 -0.67 16.18
CA LEU A 238 -8.37 -1.30 15.74
C LEU A 238 -7.75 -0.54 14.57
N TYR A 239 -8.55 -0.21 13.56
CA TYR A 239 -8.07 0.54 12.42
C TYR A 239 -7.57 1.94 12.81
N GLN A 240 -8.41 2.71 13.48
CA GLN A 240 -8.13 4.12 13.80
C GLN A 240 -7.01 4.30 14.83
N GLN A 241 -6.92 3.43 15.84
CA GLN A 241 -5.99 3.58 16.96
C GLN A 241 -4.71 2.77 16.80
N VAL A 242 -4.67 1.80 15.88
CA VAL A 242 -3.50 0.93 15.69
C VAL A 242 -2.97 0.99 14.27
N LEU A 243 -3.80 0.65 13.27
CA LEU A 243 -3.33 0.61 11.89
C LEU A 243 -2.93 2.00 11.39
N ARG A 244 -3.76 3.01 11.62
CA ARG A 244 -3.51 4.40 11.20
C ARG A 244 -2.20 4.96 11.78
N PRO A 245 -1.93 4.92 13.10
CA PRO A 245 -0.61 5.32 13.62
C PRO A 245 0.55 4.49 13.06
N ALA A 246 0.37 3.18 12.86
CA ALA A 246 1.40 2.33 12.29
C ALA A 246 1.70 2.68 10.82
N PHE A 247 0.71 3.07 10.03
CA PHE A 247 0.90 3.58 8.67
C PHE A 247 1.70 4.88 8.66
N ILE A 248 1.40 5.81 9.57
CA ILE A 248 2.15 7.07 9.67
C ILE A 248 3.63 6.76 9.94
N ILE A 249 3.92 5.89 10.91
CA ILE A 249 5.29 5.47 11.22
C ILE A 249 5.91 4.79 9.99
N ILE A 250 5.23 3.85 9.33
CA ILE A 250 5.82 3.12 8.20
C ILE A 250 6.20 4.04 7.02
N GLN A 251 5.62 5.24 6.94
CA GLN A 251 5.93 6.21 5.89
C GLN A 251 7.06 7.19 6.26
N THR A 252 7.54 7.23 7.51
CA THR A 252 8.56 8.22 7.93
C THR A 252 9.94 8.01 7.30
N ASP A 253 10.23 6.79 6.82
CA ASP A 253 11.54 6.42 6.29
C ASP A 253 11.59 6.47 4.75
N GLU A 254 10.47 6.81 4.11
CA GLU A 254 10.46 7.11 2.68
C GLU A 254 11.19 8.44 2.48
N ALA A 255 12.30 8.41 1.73
CA ALA A 255 13.09 9.61 1.46
C ALA A 255 12.20 10.76 0.96
N ASP A 256 12.48 11.98 1.43
CA ASP A 256 11.69 13.22 1.24
C ASP A 256 11.23 13.53 -0.21
N ASP A 257 11.73 12.81 -1.22
CA ASP A 257 11.39 13.00 -2.63
C ASP A 257 10.28 12.05 -3.17
N SER A 258 9.73 11.13 -2.36
CA SER A 258 8.69 10.17 -2.81
C SER A 258 7.27 10.53 -2.33
N TRP A 259 6.84 11.78 -2.53
CA TRP A 259 5.46 12.22 -2.28
C TRP A 259 4.39 11.39 -3.01
N ASN A 260 4.80 10.61 -4.02
CA ASN A 260 3.99 9.66 -4.81
C ASN A 260 4.54 8.21 -4.81
N SER A 261 5.03 7.68 -3.68
CA SER A 261 5.36 6.25 -3.63
C SER A 261 4.09 5.40 -3.78
N ASP A 262 4.24 4.20 -4.38
CA ASP A 262 3.14 3.25 -4.53
C ASP A 262 2.53 2.87 -3.17
N LEU A 263 3.38 2.76 -2.13
CA LEU A 263 2.96 2.48 -0.75
C LEU A 263 2.06 3.59 -0.18
N ARG A 264 2.40 4.87 -0.43
CA ARG A 264 1.57 6.00 0.03
C ARG A 264 0.19 5.96 -0.56
N GLN A 265 0.11 5.73 -1.88
CA GLN A 265 -1.18 5.66 -2.58
C GLN A 265 -2.01 4.49 -2.07
N GLU A 266 -1.39 3.33 -1.87
CA GLU A 266 -2.05 2.16 -1.30
C GLU A 266 -2.62 2.44 0.11
N ILE A 267 -1.85 3.10 0.98
CA ILE A 267 -2.33 3.50 2.31
C ILE A 267 -3.48 4.53 2.24
N ILE A 268 -3.41 5.50 1.32
CA ILE A 268 -4.49 6.47 1.10
C ILE A 268 -5.77 5.75 0.64
N ASP A 269 -5.65 4.77 -0.24
CA ASP A 269 -6.77 3.98 -0.74
C ASP A 269 -7.38 3.10 0.35
N TYR A 270 -6.57 2.53 1.26
CA TYR A 270 -7.09 1.85 2.44
C TYR A 270 -7.89 2.78 3.35
N GLU A 271 -7.43 4.01 3.58
CA GLU A 271 -8.15 4.97 4.40
C GLU A 271 -9.46 5.39 3.72
N ARG A 272 -9.47 5.61 2.40
CA ARG A 272 -10.72 5.82 1.63
C ARG A 272 -11.69 4.66 1.80
N GLN A 273 -11.25 3.44 1.54
CA GLN A 273 -12.08 2.24 1.66
C GLN A 273 -12.64 2.08 3.08
N PHE A 274 -11.83 2.37 4.11
CA PHE A 274 -12.29 2.37 5.49
C PHE A 274 -13.37 3.44 5.74
N LEU A 275 -13.16 4.68 5.28
CA LEU A 275 -14.11 5.77 5.44
C LEU A 275 -15.43 5.53 4.67
N ASP A 276 -15.38 4.94 3.49
CA ASP A 276 -16.58 4.56 2.74
C ASP A 276 -17.46 3.54 3.51
N ILE A 277 -16.84 2.71 4.35
CA ILE A 277 -17.54 1.77 5.22
C ILE A 277 -18.19 2.47 6.41
N ILE A 278 -17.51 3.43 7.03
CA ILE A 278 -17.92 3.98 8.34
C ILE A 278 -18.70 5.29 8.27
N VAL A 279 -18.45 6.13 7.26
CA VAL A 279 -19.07 7.46 7.08
C VAL A 279 -19.67 7.66 5.68
N HIS A 280 -19.72 6.62 4.85
CA HIS A 280 -20.47 6.62 3.58
C HIS A 280 -20.23 7.83 2.66
N GLU A 281 -18.97 8.10 2.34
CA GLU A 281 -18.55 9.23 1.47
C GLU A 281 -18.80 10.63 2.07
N GLU A 282 -19.15 10.76 3.36
CA GLU A 282 -19.26 12.04 4.06
C GLU A 282 -17.88 12.63 4.45
N TYR A 283 -16.96 12.61 3.49
CA TYR A 283 -15.64 13.18 3.60
C TYR A 283 -15.18 13.77 2.27
N THR A 284 -14.19 14.66 2.33
CA THR A 284 -13.48 15.16 1.15
C THR A 284 -11.99 14.98 1.33
N LEU A 285 -11.27 14.85 0.22
CA LEU A 285 -9.83 14.73 0.20
C LEU A 285 -9.20 16.04 -0.26
N ALA A 286 -8.19 16.48 0.47
CA ALA A 286 -7.47 17.73 0.26
C ALA A 286 -5.95 17.49 0.31
N LEU A 287 -5.21 18.53 -0.09
CA LEU A 287 -3.77 18.62 0.14
C LEU A 287 -3.52 18.83 1.64
N CYS A 288 -2.69 17.99 2.23
CA CYS A 288 -2.24 18.21 3.59
C CYS A 288 -1.29 19.42 3.62
N PRO A 289 -1.54 20.45 4.44
CA PRO A 289 -0.67 21.63 4.49
C PRO A 289 0.70 21.33 5.14
N VAL A 290 0.82 20.24 5.91
CA VAL A 290 2.06 19.88 6.62
C VAL A 290 3.00 19.06 5.74
N CYS A 291 2.44 18.13 4.96
CA CYS A 291 3.22 17.18 4.18
C CYS A 291 2.96 17.28 2.67
N GLU A 292 2.19 18.26 2.21
CA GLU A 292 1.98 18.56 0.78
C GLU A 292 1.51 17.34 -0.05
N SER A 293 0.85 16.39 0.60
CA SER A 293 0.32 15.17 0.00
C SER A 293 -1.19 15.22 -0.02
N PHE A 294 -1.82 14.73 -1.09
CA PHE A 294 -3.28 14.55 -1.20
C PHE A 294 -3.77 13.38 -0.34
N SER A 295 -3.63 13.55 0.97
CA SER A 295 -3.88 12.55 2.00
C SER A 295 -4.61 13.13 3.20
N HIS A 296 -5.09 14.38 3.11
CA HIS A 296 -5.84 15.05 4.16
C HIS A 296 -7.34 14.83 3.98
N PHE A 297 -7.91 14.01 4.85
CA PHE A 297 -9.33 13.72 4.89
C PHE A 297 -10.05 14.74 5.78
N ILE A 298 -11.10 15.34 5.25
CA ILE A 298 -11.96 16.33 5.92
C ILE A 298 -13.34 15.69 6.07
N LEU A 299 -13.78 15.44 7.31
CA LEU A 299 -14.96 14.64 7.62
C LEU A 299 -16.11 15.53 8.12
N TYR A 300 -17.33 15.21 7.69
CA TYR A 300 -18.55 15.96 7.98
C TYR A 300 -19.53 15.19 8.89
N GLU A 301 -19.64 13.87 8.72
CA GLU A 301 -20.52 12.97 9.52
C GLU A 301 -21.94 13.50 9.71
N GLY A 302 -22.61 13.81 8.60
CA GLY A 302 -23.98 14.34 8.57
C GLY A 302 -24.11 15.85 8.82
N GLU A 303 -23.03 16.53 9.20
CA GLU A 303 -23.02 17.98 9.41
C GLU A 303 -22.77 18.76 8.11
N SER A 304 -23.20 20.02 8.10
CA SER A 304 -22.96 20.94 6.97
C SER A 304 -21.56 21.57 6.96
N TYR A 305 -20.75 21.30 7.98
CA TYR A 305 -19.41 21.84 8.19
C TYR A 305 -18.44 20.72 8.62
N PRO A 306 -17.12 20.88 8.41
CA PRO A 306 -16.15 19.90 8.87
C PRO A 306 -16.15 19.77 10.40
N ILE A 307 -16.26 18.55 10.92
CA ILE A 307 -16.23 18.29 12.36
C ILE A 307 -14.88 17.75 12.85
N ARG A 308 -14.12 17.12 11.94
CA ARG A 308 -12.77 16.62 12.19
C ARG A 308 -12.02 16.40 10.89
N THR A 309 -10.70 16.36 10.98
CA THR A 309 -9.82 16.13 9.83
C THR A 309 -8.58 15.35 10.26
N HIS A 310 -8.00 14.59 9.35
CA HIS A 310 -6.71 13.92 9.58
C HIS A 310 -5.98 13.63 8.27
N CYS A 311 -4.65 13.59 8.35
CA CYS A 311 -3.76 13.17 7.28
C CYS A 311 -3.21 11.78 7.59
N ILE A 312 -3.48 10.82 6.71
CA ILE A 312 -3.02 9.43 6.88
C ILE A 312 -1.50 9.28 6.68
N CYS A 313 -0.84 10.25 6.04
CA CYS A 313 0.58 10.20 5.75
C CYS A 313 1.47 10.80 6.85
N CYS A 314 1.04 11.88 7.51
CA CYS A 314 1.87 12.59 8.51
C CYS A 314 1.22 12.72 9.89
N GLY A 315 -0.04 12.30 10.05
CA GLY A 315 -0.75 12.40 11.32
C GLY A 315 -1.25 13.79 11.70
N PHE A 316 -1.05 14.81 10.85
CA PHE A 316 -1.68 16.11 11.02
C PHE A 316 -3.21 15.96 11.09
N GLY A 317 -3.89 16.62 12.02
CA GLY A 317 -5.34 16.54 12.13
C GLY A 317 -5.91 17.52 13.13
N LEU A 318 -7.21 17.73 13.03
CA LEU A 318 -8.01 18.60 13.88
C LEU A 318 -9.26 17.84 14.30
N ASN A 319 -9.63 17.90 15.57
CA ASN A 319 -10.79 17.19 16.12
C ASN A 319 -11.72 18.18 16.82
N ASP A 320 -12.96 17.73 17.06
CA ASP A 320 -13.99 18.45 17.84
C ASP A 320 -14.28 19.87 17.31
N LEU A 321 -14.18 20.06 15.99
CA LEU A 321 -14.37 21.35 15.33
C LEU A 321 -15.79 21.87 15.50
N GLN A 322 -15.93 23.17 15.77
CA GLN A 322 -17.18 23.85 15.99
C GLN A 322 -17.38 24.97 14.96
N THR A 323 -18.63 25.32 14.69
CA THR A 323 -18.97 26.36 13.70
C THR A 323 -18.35 27.73 13.99
N TRP A 324 -18.07 28.05 15.26
CA TRP A 324 -17.43 29.31 15.67
C TRP A 324 -15.91 29.29 15.58
N ASP A 325 -15.28 28.15 15.29
CA ASP A 325 -13.82 28.07 15.10
C ASP A 325 -13.39 28.61 13.73
N PHE A 326 -14.33 28.74 12.79
CA PHE A 326 -14.06 29.08 11.39
C PHE A 326 -14.03 30.58 11.14
N GLN A 327 -12.91 31.04 10.61
CA GLN A 327 -12.70 32.38 10.07
C GLN A 327 -13.00 32.41 8.56
N GLN A 328 -13.35 33.58 8.04
CA GLN A 328 -13.60 33.75 6.61
C GLN A 328 -12.30 33.66 5.82
N CYS A 329 -12.25 32.78 4.82
CA CYS A 329 -11.10 32.65 3.92
C CYS A 329 -11.04 33.84 2.96
N PRO A 330 -9.88 34.50 2.78
CA PRO A 330 -9.73 35.57 1.80
C PRO A 330 -9.86 35.08 0.35
N GLU A 331 -9.44 33.84 0.06
CA GLU A 331 -9.49 33.29 -1.30
C GLU A 331 -10.91 32.89 -1.71
N CYS A 332 -11.55 32.04 -0.91
CA CYS A 332 -12.87 31.51 -1.28
C CYS A 332 -14.07 32.26 -0.67
N GLY A 333 -13.82 33.21 0.24
CA GLY A 333 -14.87 33.98 0.92
C GLY A 333 -15.75 33.19 1.88
N THR A 334 -15.48 31.89 2.11
CA THR A 334 -16.28 31.03 2.98
C THR A 334 -15.72 30.98 4.42
N PRO A 335 -16.56 30.82 5.46
CA PRO A 335 -16.11 30.54 6.82
C PRO A 335 -15.53 29.12 6.90
N SER A 336 -14.23 28.98 6.64
CA SER A 336 -13.58 27.69 6.42
C SER A 336 -12.15 27.62 6.95
N VAL A 337 -11.59 28.74 7.44
CA VAL A 337 -10.19 28.81 7.89
C VAL A 337 -10.10 28.61 9.39
N ILE A 338 -9.22 27.70 9.81
CA ILE A 338 -8.86 27.50 11.22
C ILE A 338 -7.42 27.93 11.43
N TYR A 339 -7.19 28.81 12.40
CA TYR A 339 -5.83 29.23 12.75
C TYR A 339 -5.11 28.16 13.58
N LEU A 340 -3.87 27.86 13.19
CA LEU A 340 -2.99 26.93 13.87
C LEU A 340 -1.81 27.67 14.50
N PRO A 341 -1.83 27.88 15.83
CA PRO A 341 -0.78 28.63 16.53
C PRO A 341 0.64 28.07 16.31
N GLN A 342 0.76 26.75 16.19
CA GLN A 342 2.04 26.07 16.00
C GLN A 342 2.70 26.36 14.64
N HIS A 343 1.89 26.66 13.61
CA HIS A 343 2.37 27.01 12.27
C HIS A 343 2.32 28.51 11.98
N ARG A 344 1.67 29.30 12.86
CA ARG A 344 1.38 30.73 12.62
C ARG A 344 0.73 30.93 11.24
N ALA A 345 -0.23 30.06 10.93
CA ALA A 345 -0.92 30.02 9.65
C ALA A 345 -2.32 29.44 9.84
N GLY A 346 -3.19 29.67 8.88
CA GLY A 346 -4.51 29.07 8.79
C GLY A 346 -4.52 27.83 7.92
N VAL A 347 -5.56 27.02 8.07
CA VAL A 347 -5.87 25.92 7.16
C VAL A 347 -7.31 26.07 6.69
N CYS A 348 -7.49 26.22 5.38
CA CYS A 348 -8.81 26.26 4.77
C CYS A 348 -9.35 24.84 4.57
N LEU A 349 -10.43 24.51 5.26
CA LEU A 349 -11.08 23.19 5.19
C LEU A 349 -12.18 23.10 4.13
N TRP A 350 -12.28 24.10 3.25
CA TRP A 350 -13.17 24.02 2.10
C TRP A 350 -12.43 23.40 0.91
N TYR A 351 -12.75 22.15 0.58
CA TYR A 351 -12.07 21.36 -0.46
C TYR A 351 -12.02 22.00 -1.87
N LYS A 352 -12.84 23.01 -2.14
CA LYS A 352 -12.83 23.75 -3.41
C LYS A 352 -11.86 24.94 -3.43
N CYS A 353 -11.38 25.38 -2.27
CA CYS A 353 -10.41 26.46 -2.11
C CYS A 353 -9.05 26.07 -2.70
N GLU A 354 -8.34 27.01 -3.29
CA GLU A 354 -7.00 26.76 -3.84
C GLU A 354 -5.97 26.45 -2.73
N TYR A 355 -6.12 27.03 -1.53
CA TYR A 355 -5.33 26.62 -0.36
C TYR A 355 -5.55 25.14 0.00
N SER A 356 -6.77 24.62 -0.13
CA SER A 356 -7.07 23.21 0.15
C SER A 356 -6.60 22.27 -0.96
N LYS A 357 -6.50 22.75 -2.21
CA LYS A 357 -6.12 21.94 -3.36
C LYS A 357 -4.62 21.94 -3.66
N MET A 358 -3.96 23.09 -3.56
CA MET A 358 -2.62 23.27 -4.13
C MET A 358 -1.65 24.05 -3.24
N GLU A 359 -2.11 25.04 -2.46
CA GLU A 359 -1.20 25.96 -1.76
C GLU A 359 -0.94 25.58 -0.30
N GLY A 360 -1.82 24.80 0.33
CA GLY A 360 -1.68 24.35 1.71
C GLY A 360 -2.06 25.41 2.74
N PHE A 361 -1.08 26.01 3.40
CA PHE A 361 -1.31 26.95 4.50
C PHE A 361 -1.82 28.32 4.01
N VAL A 362 -2.81 28.86 4.71
CA VAL A 362 -3.28 30.24 4.56
C VAL A 362 -2.38 31.17 5.38
N PRO A 363 -1.73 32.19 4.80
CA PRO A 363 -0.96 33.16 5.55
C PRO A 363 -1.84 33.91 6.58
N MET A 364 -1.50 33.79 7.87
CA MET A 364 -2.24 34.43 8.96
C MET A 364 -1.30 35.00 10.01
N GLU A 365 -1.53 36.24 10.43
CA GLU A 365 -0.75 36.88 11.50
C GLU A 365 -1.66 37.28 12.67
N PRO A 366 -1.25 37.10 13.94
CA PRO A 366 -2.02 37.60 15.08
C PRO A 366 -2.20 39.12 15.03
N CYS A 367 -3.43 39.60 15.24
CA CYS A 367 -3.76 41.02 15.28
C CYS A 367 -3.86 41.52 16.73
N LYS A 368 -3.64 42.84 16.93
CA LYS A 368 -3.67 43.49 18.25
C LYS A 368 -5.04 43.42 18.94
N CYS A 369 -6.12 43.25 18.17
CA CYS A 369 -7.48 43.11 18.71
C CYS A 369 -7.78 41.70 19.24
N GLY A 370 -6.83 40.77 19.16
CA GLY A 370 -7.02 39.37 19.56
C GLY A 370 -7.49 38.44 18.43
N GLU A 371 -7.82 38.99 17.25
CA GLU A 371 -8.13 38.22 16.04
C GLU A 371 -6.87 38.00 15.19
N TYR A 372 -7.05 37.70 13.90
CA TYR A 372 -5.98 37.48 12.94
C TYR A 372 -6.08 38.45 11.75
N ARG A 373 -4.93 38.76 11.16
CA ARG A 373 -4.77 39.40 9.85
C ARG A 373 -4.59 38.30 8.79
N MET A 374 -5.39 38.37 7.74
CA MET A 374 -5.27 37.57 6.53
C MET A 374 -5.06 38.56 5.39
N GLU A 375 -3.97 38.39 4.61
CA GLU A 375 -3.61 39.33 3.53
C GLU A 375 -3.57 40.80 4.02
N GLU A 376 -2.90 41.02 5.16
CA GLU A 376 -2.80 42.32 5.84
C GLU A 376 -4.11 42.89 6.41
N HIS A 377 -5.27 42.29 6.16
CA HIS A 377 -6.58 42.75 6.67
C HIS A 377 -7.00 42.02 7.94
N CYS A 378 -7.40 42.77 8.96
CA CYS A 378 -8.11 42.23 10.12
C CYS A 378 -9.54 42.73 10.14
N ARG A 379 -10.52 41.83 10.07
CA ARG A 379 -11.96 42.15 10.07
C ARG A 379 -12.40 43.12 11.16
N ASN A 380 -11.77 43.09 12.33
CA ASN A 380 -12.11 43.97 13.46
C ASN A 380 -11.34 45.30 13.48
N CYS A 381 -10.15 45.38 12.89
CA CYS A 381 -9.35 46.61 12.86
C CYS A 381 -9.54 47.41 11.56
N ASP A 382 -9.84 46.70 10.47
CA ASP A 382 -9.93 47.20 9.11
C ASP A 382 -11.31 46.77 8.54
N PRO A 383 -12.44 47.25 9.11
CA PRO A 383 -13.76 46.92 8.58
C PRO A 383 -13.90 47.49 7.17
N GLU A 384 -14.35 46.66 6.21
CA GLU A 384 -14.71 47.14 4.87
C GLU A 384 -15.83 48.20 5.01
N GLU A 385 -15.62 49.39 4.43
CA GLU A 385 -16.68 50.40 4.33
C GLU A 385 -17.76 49.86 3.38
N GLU A 386 -18.99 49.71 3.88
CA GLU A 386 -20.17 49.20 3.14
C GLU A 386 -20.48 49.93 1.83
#